data_AF-A0A4Q3R2P9-F1
#
_entry.id   AF-A0A4Q3R2P9-F1
#
_cell.length_a   1.000
_cell.length_b   1.000
_cell.length_c   1.000
_cell.angle_alpha   90.00
_cell.angle_beta   90.00
_cell.angle_gamma   90.00
#
_symmetry.space_group_name_H-M   'P 1'
#
loop_
_entity.id
_entity.type
_entity.pdbx_description
1 polymer ?
#
loop_
_entity_poly.entity_id
_entity_poly.type
_entity_poly.pdbx_seq_one_letter_code
_entity_poly.pdbx_strand_id
1 'polypeptide(L)'
;MHINNWLATGLILVVFAASCGPAKKVTAPPTPPPPPPPVADVQGKEDPVFATMLKNYPALLDSMLQGRNSRNIQVIYTAINRDDKGKPSLQKYYFNHKEDAYFYPASTVKLPVALLALQKLKELNIPGLDRNTTMITEAAYSGQTPAYNDPNTATGKPTIAQYIKKILLVSDNDAY
;
A
#
# COMPACT_ATOMS: atom_id res chain seq x y z
N MET A 1 -8.99 -64.49 -44.59
CA MET A 1 -8.80 -65.30 -43.37
C MET A 1 -7.34 -65.16 -42.93
N HIS A 2 -7.08 -64.17 -42.08
CA HIS A 2 -6.08 -64.11 -40.99
C HIS A 2 -5.79 -62.65 -40.67
N ILE A 3 -6.25 -62.27 -39.48
CA ILE A 3 -6.00 -61.04 -38.76
C ILE A 3 -4.57 -61.15 -38.19
N ASN A 4 -3.82 -60.05 -38.13
CA ASN A 4 -3.06 -59.77 -36.91
C ASN A 4 -2.76 -58.27 -36.75
N ASN A 5 -3.13 -57.82 -35.55
CA ASN A 5 -3.12 -56.49 -35.00
C ASN A 5 -2.01 -56.49 -33.94
N TRP A 6 -1.02 -55.61 -34.02
CA TRP A 6 -0.11 -55.36 -32.88
C TRP A 6 0.02 -53.86 -32.64
N LEU A 7 -0.75 -53.42 -31.65
CA LEU A 7 -0.47 -52.23 -30.83
C LEU A 7 0.79 -52.50 -30.00
N ALA A 8 1.78 -51.64 -30.09
CA ALA A 8 2.83 -51.52 -29.09
C ALA A 8 3.12 -50.04 -28.85
N THR A 9 2.36 -49.49 -27.90
CA THR A 9 2.76 -48.48 -26.90
C THR A 9 4.08 -47.77 -27.15
N GLY A 10 4.00 -46.55 -27.71
CA GLY A 10 5.10 -45.59 -27.67
C GLY A 10 5.21 -44.99 -26.26
N LEU A 11 6.26 -45.36 -25.53
CA LEU A 11 6.68 -44.65 -24.33
C LEU A 11 7.48 -43.42 -24.77
N ILE A 12 6.84 -42.25 -24.84
CA ILE A 12 7.57 -40.99 -25.03
C ILE A 12 8.14 -40.59 -23.67
N LEU A 13 9.43 -40.87 -23.47
CA LEU A 13 10.21 -40.36 -22.34
C LEU A 13 10.60 -38.91 -22.66
N VAL A 14 9.83 -37.92 -22.18
CA VAL A 14 10.22 -36.50 -22.24
C VAL A 14 11.25 -36.25 -21.14
N VAL A 15 12.52 -36.25 -21.51
CA VAL A 15 13.60 -35.81 -20.63
C VAL A 15 13.58 -34.28 -20.60
N PHE A 16 13.06 -33.70 -19.52
CA PHE A 16 13.34 -32.29 -19.20
C PHE A 16 14.78 -32.18 -18.73
N ALA A 17 15.68 -31.80 -19.64
CA ALA A 17 16.99 -31.31 -19.25
C ALA A 17 16.81 -29.95 -18.58
N ALA A 18 16.67 -29.94 -17.26
CA ALA A 18 16.82 -28.72 -16.48
C ALA A 18 18.28 -28.28 -16.61
N SER A 19 18.52 -27.28 -17.46
CA SER A 19 19.77 -26.53 -17.43
C SER A 19 19.83 -25.78 -16.11
N CYS A 20 20.52 -26.36 -15.12
CA CYS A 20 20.94 -25.64 -13.94
C CYS A 20 22.03 -24.65 -14.37
N GLY A 21 21.62 -23.44 -14.75
CA GLY A 21 22.51 -22.29 -14.76
C GLY A 21 22.99 -22.00 -13.33
N PRO A 22 24.21 -21.47 -13.13
CA PRO A 22 24.68 -21.10 -11.81
C PRO A 22 23.72 -20.09 -11.18
N ALA A 23 23.38 -20.29 -9.90
CA ALA A 23 22.53 -19.38 -9.14
C ALA A 23 23.07 -17.95 -9.28
N LYS A 24 22.24 -17.03 -9.79
CA LYS A 24 22.56 -15.60 -9.74
C LYS A 24 22.81 -15.26 -8.27
N LYS A 25 24.01 -14.75 -7.97
CA LYS A 25 24.31 -14.19 -6.65
C LYS A 25 23.19 -13.21 -6.31
N VAL A 26 22.46 -13.48 -5.23
CA VAL A 26 21.51 -12.54 -4.65
C VAL A 26 22.34 -11.32 -4.27
N THR A 27 22.26 -10.27 -5.09
CA THR A 27 22.83 -8.97 -4.76
C THR A 27 22.25 -8.54 -3.43
N ALA A 28 23.10 -8.01 -2.55
CA ALA A 28 22.69 -7.49 -1.25
C ALA A 28 21.43 -6.60 -1.42
N PRO A 29 20.52 -6.60 -0.43
CA PRO A 29 19.35 -5.73 -0.47
C PRO A 29 19.77 -4.31 -0.85
N PRO A 30 19.06 -3.62 -1.74
CA PRO A 30 19.36 -2.24 -2.07
C PRO A 30 19.44 -1.46 -0.76
N THR A 31 20.52 -0.69 -0.59
CA THR A 31 20.66 0.18 0.58
C THR A 31 19.40 1.03 0.70
N PRO A 32 18.79 1.12 1.88
CA PRO A 32 17.62 1.95 2.07
C PRO A 32 17.95 3.37 1.61
N PRO A 33 17.02 4.05 0.93
CA PRO A 33 17.26 5.41 0.48
C PRO A 33 17.67 6.27 1.67
N PRO A 34 18.60 7.23 1.48
CA PRO A 34 18.99 8.13 2.56
C PRO A 34 17.74 8.82 3.14
N PRO A 35 17.73 9.10 4.44
CA PRO A 35 16.63 9.84 5.04
C PRO A 35 16.43 11.15 4.28
N PRO A 36 15.17 11.59 4.09
CA PRO A 36 14.91 12.86 3.42
C PRO A 36 15.71 13.96 4.12
N PRO A 37 16.24 14.94 3.35
CA PRO A 37 16.97 16.06 3.94
C PRO A 37 16.10 16.73 5.01
N PRO A 38 16.71 17.30 6.07
CA PRO A 38 15.99 18.10 7.04
C PRO A 38 15.13 19.11 6.28
N VAL A 39 13.83 19.17 6.58
CA VAL A 39 12.94 20.19 6.02
C VAL A 39 13.59 21.52 6.39
N ALA A 40 14.02 22.28 5.37
CA ALA A 40 14.56 23.62 5.58
C ALA A 40 13.63 24.40 6.54
N ASP A 41 14.20 25.25 7.38
CA ASP A 41 13.45 26.05 8.38
C ASP A 41 12.66 27.17 7.69
N VAL A 42 11.79 26.79 6.75
CA VAL A 42 10.78 27.65 6.18
C VAL A 42 9.66 27.69 7.19
N GLN A 43 9.34 28.91 7.63
CA GLN A 43 8.23 29.16 8.53
C GLN A 43 6.94 28.69 7.88
N GLY A 44 6.29 27.68 8.47
CA GLY A 44 5.02 27.17 7.98
C GLY A 44 3.89 28.19 8.12
N LYS A 45 2.84 28.05 7.32
CA LYS A 45 1.61 28.84 7.42
C LYS A 45 0.99 28.68 8.81
N GLU A 46 0.65 29.79 9.44
CA GLU A 46 0.08 29.83 10.79
C GLU A 46 -1.02 30.90 10.89
N ASP A 47 -2.17 30.52 11.46
CA ASP A 47 -3.27 31.42 11.79
C ASP A 47 -3.10 31.99 13.21
N PRO A 48 -2.93 33.32 13.39
CA PRO A 48 -2.55 33.90 14.68
C PRO A 48 -3.49 33.58 15.84
N VAL A 49 -4.81 33.60 15.59
CA VAL A 49 -5.83 33.29 16.61
C VAL A 49 -5.72 31.83 17.04
N PHE A 50 -5.53 30.92 16.09
CA PHE A 50 -5.40 29.50 16.37
C PHE A 50 -4.09 29.19 17.10
N ALA A 51 -2.98 29.78 16.67
CA ALA A 51 -1.71 29.65 17.38
C ALA A 51 -1.78 30.17 18.82
N THR A 52 -2.49 31.29 19.04
CA THR A 52 -2.72 31.84 20.38
C THR A 52 -3.59 30.89 21.22
N MET A 53 -4.66 30.34 20.63
CA MET A 53 -5.49 29.34 21.30
C MET A 53 -4.66 28.13 21.75
N LEU A 54 -3.77 27.59 20.91
CA LEU A 54 -2.92 26.46 21.28
C LEU A 54 -1.98 26.81 22.46
N LYS A 55 -1.44 28.03 22.51
CA LYS A 55 -0.59 28.51 23.61
C LYS A 55 -1.33 28.65 24.95
N ASN A 56 -2.66 28.76 24.94
CA ASN A 56 -3.46 28.86 26.16
C ASN A 56 -3.59 27.52 26.92
N TYR A 57 -3.05 26.41 26.38
CA TYR A 57 -3.05 25.10 27.02
C TYR A 57 -1.63 24.56 27.23
N PRO A 58 -0.76 25.27 27.96
CA PRO A 58 0.67 24.96 28.05
C PRO A 58 0.94 23.59 28.68
N ALA A 59 0.15 23.21 29.69
CA ALA A 59 0.26 21.91 30.36
C ALA A 59 0.08 20.71 29.40
N LEU A 60 -0.62 20.90 28.28
CA LEU A 60 -0.85 19.86 27.28
C LEU A 60 0.05 20.02 26.05
N LEU A 61 0.34 21.26 25.64
CA LEU A 61 0.83 21.54 24.30
C LEU A 61 2.25 22.13 24.24
N ASP A 62 2.86 22.56 25.35
CA ASP A 62 4.16 23.26 25.30
C ASP A 62 5.27 22.44 24.63
N SER A 63 5.41 21.16 24.97
CA SER A 63 6.40 20.28 24.33
C SER A 63 6.18 20.15 22.83
N MET A 64 4.91 20.10 22.39
CA MET A 64 4.54 20.03 20.99
C MET A 64 4.89 21.35 20.27
N LEU A 65 4.52 22.50 20.87
CA LEU A 65 4.73 23.82 20.30
C LEU A 65 6.22 24.16 20.17
N GLN A 66 7.02 23.85 21.20
CA GLN A 66 8.47 24.07 21.21
C GLN A 66 9.20 23.13 20.24
N GLY A 67 8.75 21.88 20.13
CA GLY A 67 9.35 20.87 19.25
C GLY A 67 8.83 20.86 17.82
N ARG A 68 7.99 21.81 17.42
CA ARG A 68 7.21 21.72 16.17
C ARG A 68 8.07 21.53 14.92
N ASN A 69 9.23 22.17 14.86
CA ASN A 69 10.12 22.08 13.71
C ASN A 69 10.92 20.78 13.70
N SER A 70 11.55 20.41 14.82
CA SER A 70 12.38 19.19 14.90
C SER A 70 11.58 17.90 14.77
N ARG A 71 10.28 17.93 15.07
CA ARG A 71 9.36 16.79 14.99
C ARG A 71 8.37 16.89 13.82
N ASN A 72 8.55 17.86 12.90
CA ASN A 72 7.65 18.11 11.76
C ASN A 72 6.16 18.17 12.15
N ILE A 73 5.85 18.75 13.31
CA ILE A 73 4.48 18.83 13.80
C ILE A 73 3.76 19.94 13.05
N GLN A 74 2.65 19.58 12.43
CA GLN A 74 1.70 20.50 11.83
C GLN A 74 0.31 20.21 12.39
N VAL A 75 -0.49 21.23 12.62
CA VAL A 75 -1.88 21.07 13.05
C VAL A 75 -2.78 21.80 12.08
N ILE A 76 -3.75 21.08 11.52
CA ILE A 76 -4.79 21.63 10.67
C ILE A 76 -6.12 21.39 11.38
N TYR A 77 -6.70 22.45 11.94
CA TYR A 77 -8.04 22.39 12.50
C TYR A 77 -9.05 22.79 11.43
N THR A 78 -10.00 21.89 11.12
CA THR A 78 -11.09 22.17 10.17
C THR A 78 -12.39 22.28 10.94
N ALA A 79 -12.90 23.50 11.10
CA ALA A 79 -14.21 23.76 11.66
C ALA A 79 -15.30 23.45 10.61
N ILE A 80 -16.32 22.70 11.02
CA ILE A 80 -17.51 22.44 10.21
C ILE A 80 -18.62 23.38 10.69
N ASN A 81 -18.85 24.47 9.96
CA ASN A 81 -19.88 25.44 10.27
C ASN A 81 -21.13 25.13 9.44
N ARG A 82 -22.31 25.08 10.06
CA ARG A 82 -23.57 24.84 9.35
C ARG A 82 -24.41 26.11 9.35
N ASP A 83 -25.03 26.43 8.21
CA ASP A 83 -26.01 27.50 8.13
C ASP A 83 -27.37 27.08 8.73
N ASP A 84 -28.33 28.00 8.76
CA ASP A 84 -29.68 27.76 9.30
C ASP A 84 -30.45 26.67 8.53
N LYS A 85 -30.00 26.30 7.34
CA LYS A 85 -30.55 25.22 6.51
C LYS A 85 -29.76 23.92 6.66
N GLY A 86 -28.78 23.89 7.56
CA GLY A 86 -27.93 22.73 7.85
C GLY A 86 -26.80 22.48 6.84
N LYS A 87 -26.60 23.36 5.85
CA LYS A 87 -25.56 23.21 4.83
C LYS A 87 -24.17 23.43 5.44
N PRO A 88 -23.23 22.49 5.31
CA PRO A 88 -21.90 22.64 5.89
C PRO A 88 -21.01 23.55 5.03
N SER A 89 -20.18 24.34 5.72
CA SER A 89 -19.01 25.04 5.19
C SER A 89 -17.80 24.67 6.03
N LEU A 90 -16.64 24.54 5.39
CA LEU A 90 -15.40 24.13 6.04
C LEU A 90 -14.48 25.34 6.17
N GLN A 91 -14.11 25.69 7.40
CA GLN A 91 -13.11 26.71 7.69
C GLN A 91 -11.87 26.05 8.27
N LYS A 92 -10.71 26.29 7.65
CA LYS A 92 -9.44 25.68 8.04
C LYS A 92 -8.57 26.71 8.77
N TYR A 93 -7.96 26.26 9.86
CA TYR A 93 -6.95 26.98 10.64
C TYR A 93 -5.68 26.14 10.68
N TYR A 94 -4.54 26.78 10.49
CA TYR A 94 -3.25 26.15 10.30
C TYR A 94 -2.29 26.56 11.42
N PHE A 95 -1.46 25.62 11.84
CA PHE A 95 -0.33 25.85 12.72
C PHE A 95 0.88 25.10 12.16
N ASN A 96 1.97 25.84 11.92
CA ASN A 96 3.21 25.33 11.34
C ASN A 96 3.00 24.53 10.03
N HIS A 97 1.99 24.88 9.23
CA HIS A 97 1.63 24.09 8.05
C HIS A 97 2.64 24.31 6.90
N LYS A 98 3.25 23.23 6.43
CA LYS A 98 4.19 23.19 5.30
C LYS A 98 3.61 22.25 4.25
N GLU A 99 3.06 22.81 3.19
CA GLU A 99 2.33 22.08 2.15
C GLU A 99 3.22 21.05 1.42
N ASP A 100 4.46 21.41 1.14
CA ASP A 100 5.42 20.56 0.40
C ASP A 100 6.28 19.67 1.32
N ALA A 101 5.97 19.58 2.62
CA ALA A 101 6.73 18.73 3.52
C ALA A 101 6.42 17.24 3.26
N TYR A 102 7.48 16.43 3.19
CA TYR A 102 7.33 14.98 3.14
C TYR A 102 6.78 14.43 4.46
N PHE A 103 5.73 13.63 4.36
CA PHE A 103 5.20 12.83 5.46
C PHE A 103 5.31 11.36 5.12
N TYR A 104 5.76 10.58 6.10
CA TYR A 104 5.71 9.12 5.98
C TYR A 104 4.24 8.70 5.80
N PRO A 105 3.88 8.06 4.67
CA PRO A 105 2.47 7.87 4.30
C PRO A 105 1.75 6.84 5.18
N ALA A 106 2.49 6.07 6.00
CA ALA A 106 1.95 4.92 6.71
C ALA A 106 1.09 4.06 5.75
N SER A 107 -0.12 3.65 6.17
CA SER A 107 -1.03 2.85 5.34
C SER A 107 -1.63 3.57 4.13
N THR A 108 -1.44 4.88 3.97
CA THR A 108 -1.97 5.59 2.78
C THR A 108 -1.26 5.19 1.49
N VAL A 109 -0.05 4.61 1.57
CA VAL A 109 0.68 4.05 0.42
C VAL A 109 -0.06 2.90 -0.26
N LYS A 110 -0.96 2.23 0.47
CA LYS A 110 -1.67 1.05 -0.04
C LYS A 110 -2.70 1.39 -1.12
N LEU A 111 -3.29 2.59 -1.10
CA LEU A 111 -4.25 3.02 -2.11
C LEU A 111 -3.60 3.14 -3.51
N PRO A 112 -2.46 3.84 -3.68
CA PRO A 112 -1.72 3.82 -4.93
C PRO A 112 -1.40 2.40 -5.43
N VAL A 113 -0.99 1.49 -4.54
CA VAL A 113 -0.69 0.10 -4.93
C VAL A 113 -1.94 -0.65 -5.42
N ALA A 114 -3.08 -0.48 -4.74
CA ALA A 114 -4.36 -1.04 -5.21
C ALA A 114 -4.74 -0.52 -6.61
N LEU A 115 -4.54 0.77 -6.88
CA LEU A 115 -4.78 1.36 -8.19
C LEU A 115 -3.81 0.82 -9.26
N LEU A 116 -2.51 0.71 -8.93
CA LEU A 116 -1.51 0.14 -9.82
C LEU A 116 -1.80 -1.32 -10.17
N ALA A 117 -2.31 -2.12 -9.22
CA ALA A 117 -2.72 -3.50 -9.50
C ALA A 117 -3.86 -3.56 -10.54
N LEU A 118 -4.87 -2.70 -10.40
CA LEU A 118 -5.97 -2.60 -11.36
C LEU A 118 -5.51 -2.07 -12.72
N GLN A 119 -4.63 -1.06 -12.73
CA GLN A 119 -4.00 -0.57 -13.95
C GLN A 119 -3.24 -1.69 -14.65
N LYS A 120 -2.44 -2.47 -13.90
CA LYS A 120 -1.66 -3.57 -14.46
C LYS A 120 -2.55 -4.64 -15.09
N LEU A 121 -3.65 -5.02 -14.43
CA LEU A 121 -4.63 -5.95 -15.00
C LEU A 121 -5.20 -5.43 -16.33
N LYS A 122 -5.56 -4.14 -16.38
CA LYS A 122 -6.07 -3.49 -17.58
C LYS A 122 -5.03 -3.48 -18.71
N GLU A 123 -3.78 -3.18 -18.40
CA GLU A 123 -2.68 -3.13 -19.37
C GLU A 123 -2.29 -4.51 -19.91
N LEU A 124 -2.38 -5.57 -19.09
CA LEU A 124 -2.13 -6.93 -19.54
C LEU A 124 -3.14 -7.36 -20.62
N ASN A 125 -4.40 -6.95 -20.48
CA ASN A 125 -5.45 -7.17 -21.48
C ASN A 125 -5.55 -8.63 -21.99
N ILE A 126 -5.36 -9.59 -21.09
CA ILE A 126 -5.42 -11.02 -21.40
C ILE A 126 -6.89 -11.48 -21.28
N PRO A 127 -7.47 -12.14 -22.31
CA PRO A 127 -8.83 -12.66 -22.23
C PRO A 127 -9.03 -13.59 -21.02
N GLY A 128 -10.04 -13.29 -20.19
CA GLY A 128 -10.36 -14.06 -18.99
C GLY A 128 -9.48 -13.77 -17.76
N LEU A 129 -8.50 -12.85 -17.87
CA LEU A 129 -7.76 -12.34 -16.72
C LEU A 129 -8.43 -11.07 -16.18
N ASP A 130 -8.98 -11.15 -14.98
CA ASP A 130 -9.59 -10.02 -14.29
C ASP A 130 -9.25 -10.02 -12.79
N ARG A 131 -9.78 -9.03 -12.06
CA ARG A 131 -9.51 -8.85 -10.62
C ARG A 131 -9.98 -10.02 -9.74
N ASN A 132 -10.89 -10.86 -10.22
CA ASN A 132 -11.42 -12.04 -9.55
C ASN A 132 -10.69 -13.33 -9.97
N THR A 133 -9.73 -13.24 -10.90
CA THR A 133 -8.84 -14.36 -11.21
C THR A 133 -8.03 -14.73 -9.95
N THR A 134 -7.80 -16.03 -9.76
CA THR A 134 -7.02 -16.54 -8.63
C THR A 134 -5.58 -16.06 -8.69
N MET A 135 -5.08 -15.51 -7.58
CA MET A 135 -3.69 -15.08 -7.42
C MET A 135 -3.10 -15.80 -6.22
N ILE A 136 -2.21 -16.76 -6.47
CA ILE A 136 -1.47 -17.47 -5.43
C ILE A 136 -0.17 -16.74 -5.17
N THR A 137 0.14 -16.49 -3.89
CA THR A 137 1.36 -15.81 -3.46
C THR A 137 2.17 -16.74 -2.57
N GLU A 138 3.41 -17.02 -2.93
CA GLU A 138 4.35 -17.74 -2.08
C GLU A 138 5.13 -16.78 -1.18
N ALA A 139 5.77 -17.32 -0.14
CA ALA A 139 6.68 -16.55 0.70
C ALA A 139 8.08 -16.54 0.08
N ALA A 140 8.63 -15.35 -0.18
CA ALA A 140 10.00 -15.18 -0.66
C ALA A 140 11.03 -15.20 0.49
N TYR A 141 10.60 -14.99 1.74
CA TYR A 141 11.42 -15.09 2.95
C TYR A 141 10.55 -15.34 4.19
N SER A 142 11.17 -15.59 5.35
CA SER A 142 10.50 -16.02 6.59
C SER A 142 9.50 -15.03 7.21
N GLY A 143 9.50 -13.76 6.79
CA GLY A 143 8.57 -12.75 7.29
C GLY A 143 7.37 -12.51 6.38
N GLN A 144 7.17 -13.32 5.34
CA GLN A 144 6.00 -13.28 4.48
C GLN A 144 5.09 -14.47 4.74
N THR A 145 3.78 -14.21 4.75
CA THR A 145 2.76 -15.25 4.84
C THR A 145 2.33 -15.64 3.42
N PRO A 146 2.48 -16.90 3.00
CA PRO A 146 1.96 -17.33 1.71
C PRO A 146 0.42 -17.34 1.71
N ALA A 147 -0.18 -17.09 0.56
CA ALA A 147 -1.63 -17.08 0.38
C ALA A 147 -2.04 -18.09 -0.70
N TYR A 148 -2.42 -19.29 -0.25
CA TYR A 148 -2.91 -20.37 -1.11
C TYR A 148 -4.44 -20.43 -1.18
N ASN A 149 -5.11 -19.97 -0.12
CA ASN A 149 -6.55 -19.98 0.05
C ASN A 149 -7.00 -18.70 0.77
N ASP A 150 -8.23 -18.24 0.51
CA ASP A 150 -8.86 -17.17 1.28
C ASP A 150 -10.28 -17.57 1.70
N PRO A 151 -10.48 -17.96 2.98
CA PRO A 151 -11.79 -18.37 3.48
C PRO A 151 -12.81 -17.23 3.55
N ASN A 152 -12.39 -15.97 3.39
CA ASN A 152 -13.27 -14.81 3.38
C ASN A 152 -13.85 -14.51 1.99
N THR A 153 -13.65 -15.41 1.03
CA THR A 153 -14.21 -15.34 -0.32
C THR A 153 -15.19 -16.50 -0.56
N ALA A 154 -16.20 -16.27 -1.40
CA ALA A 154 -17.20 -17.31 -1.71
C ALA A 154 -16.59 -18.56 -2.37
N THR A 155 -15.48 -18.41 -3.09
CA THR A 155 -14.80 -19.52 -3.78
C THR A 155 -13.65 -20.13 -2.99
N GLY A 156 -13.31 -19.58 -1.81
CA GLY A 156 -12.13 -19.98 -1.03
C GLY A 156 -10.79 -19.58 -1.67
N LYS A 157 -10.79 -18.75 -2.71
CA LYS A 157 -9.60 -18.44 -3.52
C LYS A 157 -9.13 -17.00 -3.30
N PRO A 158 -7.82 -16.76 -3.14
CA PRO A 158 -7.27 -15.42 -3.10
C PRO A 158 -7.40 -14.73 -4.46
N THR A 159 -7.75 -13.45 -4.46
CA THR A 159 -7.94 -12.63 -5.67
C THR A 159 -7.50 -11.19 -5.41
N ILE A 160 -7.11 -10.47 -6.47
CA ILE A 160 -6.76 -9.04 -6.37
C ILE A 160 -7.94 -8.22 -5.82
N ALA A 161 -9.17 -8.53 -6.23
CA ALA A 161 -10.37 -7.87 -5.73
C ALA A 161 -10.50 -7.98 -4.20
N GLN A 162 -10.23 -9.16 -3.66
CA GLN A 162 -10.29 -9.42 -2.24
C GLN A 162 -9.14 -8.75 -1.48
N TYR A 163 -7.92 -8.73 -2.03
CA TYR A 163 -6.81 -8.00 -1.42
C TYR A 163 -7.08 -6.50 -1.36
N ILE A 164 -7.59 -5.90 -2.45
CA ILE A 164 -8.00 -4.49 -2.46
C ILE A 164 -9.07 -4.22 -1.39
N LYS A 165 -10.04 -5.13 -1.23
CA LYS A 165 -11.05 -5.03 -0.16
C LYS A 165 -10.40 -5.04 1.22
N LYS A 166 -9.49 -5.97 1.52
CA LYS A 166 -8.79 -6.05 2.81
C LYS A 166 -7.93 -4.81 3.08
N ILE A 167 -7.20 -4.33 2.07
CA ILE A 167 -6.41 -3.10 2.13
C ILE A 167 -7.29 -1.90 2.51
N LEU A 168 -8.40 -1.69 1.81
CA LEU A 168 -9.21 -0.48 1.99
C LEU A 168 -10.15 -0.55 3.20
N LEU A 169 -10.58 -1.75 3.60
CA LEU A 169 -11.54 -1.94 4.69
C LEU A 169 -10.86 -1.99 6.06
N VAL A 170 -9.73 -2.67 6.17
CA VAL A 170 -9.07 -2.92 7.47
C VAL A 170 -7.57 -2.63 7.46
N SER A 171 -7.03 -2.04 6.38
CA SER A 171 -5.60 -1.81 6.22
C SER A 171 -4.75 -3.06 6.50
N ASP A 172 -5.18 -4.20 5.93
CA ASP A 172 -4.45 -5.46 6.05
C ASP A 172 -3.05 -5.34 5.45
N ASN A 173 -2.02 -5.79 6.18
CA ASN A 173 -0.63 -5.71 5.74
C ASN A 173 -0.22 -6.90 4.84
N ASP A 174 -0.83 -8.07 5.01
CA ASP A 174 -0.51 -9.25 4.20
C ASP A 174 -1.10 -9.13 2.78
N ALA A 175 -2.19 -8.38 2.63
CA ALA A 175 -2.80 -8.06 1.34
C ALA A 175 -2.05 -6.97 0.55
N TYR A 176 -1.23 -6.15 1.22
CA TYR A 176 -0.43 -5.08 0.62
C TYR A 176 0.91 -5.61 0.12
#